data_AF-A0A165G6M7-F1
#
_entry.id   AF-A0A165G6M7-F1
#
_cell.length_a   1.000
_cell.length_b   1.000
_cell.length_c   1.000
_cell.angle_alpha   90.00
_cell.angle_beta   90.00
_cell.angle_gamma   90.00
#
_symmetry.space_group_name_H-M   'P 1'
#
loop_
_entity.id
_entity.type
_entity.pdbx_description
1 polymer ?
#
loop_
_entity_poly.entity_id
_entity_poly.type
_entity_poly.pdbx_seq_one_letter_code
_entity_poly.pdbx_strand_id
1 'polypeptide(L)'
;MSSTTSPNTALTGILARKADFAPSIVFTIAFAVLLPIGIWRFVSRETRTRQLIQPTIFCLMRIATYIVRAVMANGQLSVGLVAAEMVLLGASALLVIEPLIKLSRKLLETVPYDGPVAHDERGRPLPRRDYVGIVGRLMDIGLLASVVISIYSATQTSSAFKNPDKANLIASLRQGSAIIFLVIVSIVVIALGYYHLQQKIPQRPTISSSPLASCFWLRVRIVSQLRTTAREPATSLHSGLALPELLVAAMYFSLNINTLIPEKPQQHVPMQNLA
;
A
#
# COMPACT_ATOMS: atom_id res chain seq x y z
N MET A 1 38.33 -10.63 12.94
CA MET A 1 37.35 -10.64 14.04
C MET A 1 35.96 -10.81 13.45
N SER A 2 35.47 -12.05 13.36
CA SER A 2 34.11 -12.36 12.94
C SER A 2 33.16 -12.03 14.10
N SER A 3 32.40 -10.95 13.98
CA SER A 3 31.31 -10.66 14.90
C SER A 3 30.23 -11.74 14.69
N THR A 4 30.22 -12.73 15.58
CA THR A 4 29.11 -13.68 15.76
C THR A 4 27.89 -12.88 16.20
N THR A 5 27.20 -12.32 15.20
CA THR A 5 25.93 -11.66 15.36
C THR A 5 24.95 -12.74 15.80
N SER A 6 24.59 -12.74 17.09
CA SER A 6 23.62 -13.70 17.62
C SER A 6 22.38 -13.73 16.72
N PRO A 7 21.80 -14.90 16.40
CA PRO A 7 20.62 -15.02 15.55
C PRO A 7 19.45 -14.13 16.01
N ASN A 8 19.42 -13.85 17.32
CA ASN A 8 18.46 -12.93 17.92
C ASN A 8 18.58 -11.52 17.35
N THR A 9 19.77 -11.01 17.03
CA THR A 9 19.97 -9.64 16.56
C THR A 9 19.31 -9.38 15.21
N ALA A 10 19.40 -10.32 14.26
CA ALA A 10 18.75 -10.21 12.95
C ALA A 10 17.21 -10.21 13.05
N LEU A 11 16.65 -10.90 14.04
CA LEU A 11 15.21 -10.92 14.32
C LEU A 11 14.76 -9.73 15.20
N THR A 12 15.65 -9.21 16.07
CA THR A 12 15.33 -8.15 17.04
C THR A 12 15.01 -6.79 16.44
N GLY A 13 15.36 -6.54 15.18
CA GLY A 13 14.94 -5.33 14.47
C GLY A 13 13.43 -5.29 14.20
N ILE A 14 12.75 -6.45 14.28
CA ILE A 14 11.33 -6.58 13.93
C ILE A 14 10.47 -6.88 15.16
N LEU A 15 11.05 -7.52 16.19
CA LEU A 15 10.36 -7.88 17.42
C LEU A 15 9.93 -6.64 18.22
N ALA A 16 8.66 -6.62 18.63
CA ALA A 16 8.11 -5.58 19.48
C ALA A 16 8.88 -5.49 20.80
N ARG A 17 9.27 -4.28 21.19
CA ARG A 17 9.89 -4.00 22.49
C ARG A 17 8.88 -3.37 23.44
N LYS A 18 9.18 -3.35 24.74
CA LYS A 18 8.36 -2.65 25.75
C LYS A 18 8.07 -1.19 25.37
N ALA A 19 9.01 -0.53 24.68
CA ALA A 19 8.84 0.83 24.16
C ALA A 19 7.72 0.98 23.10
N ASP A 20 7.35 -0.10 22.42
CA ASP A 20 6.32 -0.10 21.38
C ASP A 20 4.90 -0.24 21.95
N PHE A 21 4.75 -0.45 23.27
CA PHE A 21 3.47 -0.69 23.91
C PHE A 21 2.52 0.52 23.80
N ALA A 22 2.98 1.69 24.28
CA ALA A 22 2.22 2.93 24.25
C ALA A 22 1.78 3.34 22.82
N PRO A 23 2.67 3.41 21.82
CA PRO A 23 2.25 3.77 20.47
C PRO A 23 1.27 2.75 19.87
N SER A 24 1.44 1.45 20.14
CA SER A 24 0.51 0.43 19.64
C SER A 24 -0.92 0.67 20.13
N ILE A 25 -1.10 1.06 21.39
CA ILE A 25 -2.44 1.41 21.93
C ILE A 25 -2.99 2.66 21.24
N VAL A 26 -2.19 3.72 21.11
CA VAL A 26 -2.61 4.98 20.48
C VAL A 26 -3.06 4.75 19.04
N PHE A 27 -2.29 3.99 18.25
CA PHE A 27 -2.66 3.68 16.87
C PHE A 27 -3.87 2.74 16.79
N THR A 28 -4.00 1.78 17.71
CA THR A 28 -5.21 0.94 17.80
C THR A 28 -6.45 1.80 17.95
N ILE A 29 -6.45 2.76 18.88
CA ILE A 29 -7.56 3.69 19.10
C ILE A 29 -7.78 4.57 17.86
N ALA A 30 -6.72 5.11 17.27
CA ALA A 30 -6.84 5.97 16.09
C ALA A 30 -7.48 5.24 14.89
N PHE A 31 -7.07 4.00 14.62
CA PHE A 31 -7.70 3.18 13.57
C PHE A 31 -9.11 2.73 13.96
N ALA A 32 -9.38 2.48 15.24
CA ALA A 32 -10.73 2.17 15.72
C ALA A 32 -11.70 3.36 15.54
N VAL A 33 -11.23 4.59 15.69
CA VAL A 33 -12.03 5.82 15.43
C VAL A 33 -12.30 6.03 13.94
N LEU A 34 -11.39 5.62 13.06
CA LEU A 34 -11.62 5.66 11.60
C LEU A 34 -12.66 4.63 11.14
N LEU A 35 -12.81 3.52 11.87
CA LEU A 35 -13.68 2.42 11.46
C LEU A 35 -15.17 2.82 11.39
N PRO A 36 -15.78 3.53 12.37
CA PRO A 36 -17.13 4.08 12.26
C PRO A 36 -17.34 4.96 11.04
N ILE A 37 -16.34 5.75 10.62
CA ILE A 37 -16.43 6.60 9.43
C ILE A 37 -16.53 5.72 8.17
N GLY A 38 -15.71 4.67 8.09
CA GLY A 38 -15.80 3.68 7.01
C GLY A 38 -17.15 2.96 6.99
N ILE A 39 -17.64 2.52 8.15
CA ILE A 39 -18.94 1.85 8.29
C ILE A 39 -20.09 2.77 7.86
N TRP A 40 -20.11 4.01 8.35
CA TRP A 40 -21.11 5.01 7.99
C TRP A 40 -21.16 5.24 6.47
N ARG A 41 -19.99 5.30 5.81
CA ARG A 41 -19.91 5.40 4.35
C ARG A 41 -20.41 4.18 3.59
N PHE A 42 -20.42 2.98 4.17
CA PHE A 42 -21.06 1.82 3.53
C PHE A 42 -22.58 1.82 3.62
N VAL A 43 -23.12 2.42 4.68
CA VAL A 43 -24.56 2.51 4.90
C VAL A 43 -25.18 3.55 3.97
N SER A 44 -24.47 4.66 3.69
CA SER A 44 -24.94 5.65 2.72
C SER A 44 -24.91 5.10 1.29
N ARG A 45 -26.09 4.95 0.68
CA ARG A 45 -26.26 4.40 -0.68
C ARG A 45 -25.57 5.23 -1.75
N GLU A 46 -25.49 6.54 -1.57
CA GLU A 46 -24.92 7.48 -2.55
C GLU A 46 -23.40 7.31 -2.73
N THR A 47 -22.72 6.75 -1.73
CA THR A 47 -21.25 6.62 -1.71
C THR A 47 -20.75 5.19 -1.85
N ARG A 48 -21.64 4.23 -2.13
CA ARG A 48 -21.29 2.80 -2.15
C ARG A 48 -20.40 2.44 -3.33
N THR A 49 -19.11 2.65 -3.17
CA THR A 49 -18.08 2.19 -4.10
C THR A 49 -17.36 0.98 -3.52
N ARG A 50 -17.20 -0.10 -4.31
CA ARG A 50 -16.43 -1.29 -3.91
C ARG A 50 -14.99 -0.93 -3.46
N GLN A 51 -14.50 0.22 -3.89
CA GLN A 51 -13.19 0.76 -3.54
C GLN A 51 -13.07 1.15 -2.05
N LEU A 52 -14.16 1.43 -1.33
CA LEU A 52 -14.13 1.74 0.11
C LEU A 52 -14.03 0.49 1.01
N ILE A 53 -14.42 -0.69 0.50
CA ILE A 53 -14.36 -1.97 1.24
C ILE A 53 -12.92 -2.28 1.66
N GLN A 54 -11.99 -2.12 0.73
CA GLN A 54 -10.57 -2.43 0.94
C GLN A 54 -9.91 -1.59 2.05
N PRO A 55 -10.01 -0.24 2.08
CA PRO A 55 -9.44 0.56 3.17
C PRO A 55 -10.10 0.28 4.54
N THR A 56 -11.36 -0.18 4.57
CA THR A 56 -11.99 -0.57 5.85
C THR A 56 -11.41 -1.90 6.38
N ILE A 57 -11.26 -2.90 5.51
CA ILE A 57 -10.58 -4.15 5.88
C ILE A 57 -9.13 -3.86 6.27
N PHE A 58 -8.47 -2.91 5.60
CA PHE A 58 -7.13 -2.45 5.98
C PHE A 58 -7.09 -1.93 7.42
N CYS A 59 -8.02 -1.05 7.81
CA CYS A 59 -8.10 -0.55 9.18
C CYS A 59 -8.29 -1.69 10.20
N LEU A 60 -9.14 -2.67 9.91
CA LEU A 60 -9.34 -3.86 10.77
C LEU A 60 -8.05 -4.67 10.92
N MET A 61 -7.35 -4.92 9.81
CA MET A 61 -6.07 -5.63 9.81
C MET A 61 -5.00 -4.87 10.61
N ARG A 62 -5.02 -3.53 10.56
CA ARG A 62 -4.12 -2.68 11.35
C ARG A 62 -4.42 -2.71 12.84
N ILE A 63 -5.69 -2.64 13.22
CA ILE A 63 -6.13 -2.83 14.61
C ILE A 63 -5.61 -4.17 15.14
N ALA A 64 -5.83 -5.27 14.40
CA ALA A 64 -5.32 -6.59 14.78
C ALA A 64 -3.78 -6.61 14.91
N THR A 65 -3.07 -5.99 13.97
CA THR A 65 -1.60 -5.89 14.01
C THR A 65 -1.12 -5.20 15.28
N TYR A 66 -1.69 -4.04 15.63
CA TYR A 66 -1.27 -3.29 16.83
C TYR A 66 -1.67 -3.97 18.14
N ILE A 67 -2.79 -4.71 18.17
CA ILE A 67 -3.16 -5.55 19.32
C ILE A 67 -2.11 -6.63 19.52
N VAL A 68 -1.75 -7.38 18.47
CA VAL A 68 -0.70 -8.41 18.53
C VAL A 68 0.62 -7.78 19.00
N ARG A 69 0.96 -6.59 18.50
CA ARG A 69 2.17 -5.85 18.89
C ARG A 69 2.16 -5.43 20.37
N ALA A 70 1.02 -4.96 20.87
CA ALA A 70 0.85 -4.62 22.29
C ALA A 70 0.99 -5.86 23.20
N VAL A 71 0.44 -7.00 22.80
CA VAL A 71 0.56 -8.27 23.53
C VAL A 71 2.02 -8.74 23.58
N MET A 72 2.74 -8.68 22.46
CA MET A 72 4.18 -9.01 22.43
C MET A 72 5.00 -8.05 23.30
N ALA A 73 4.71 -6.76 23.28
CA ALA A 73 5.38 -5.77 24.10
C ALA A 73 5.17 -5.98 25.61
N ASN A 74 4.06 -6.63 26.00
CA ASN A 74 3.76 -7.03 27.38
C ASN A 74 4.49 -8.31 27.84
N GLY A 75 5.41 -8.84 27.03
CA GLY A 75 6.26 -9.99 27.38
C GLY A 75 5.72 -11.36 26.96
N GLN A 76 4.56 -11.42 26.30
CA GLN A 76 4.03 -12.67 25.73
C GLN A 76 4.61 -12.92 24.33
N LEU A 77 5.90 -13.27 24.28
CA LEU A 77 6.56 -13.57 23.00
C LEU A 77 6.31 -15.03 22.59
N SER A 78 5.38 -15.22 21.66
CA SER A 78 5.12 -16.50 20.99
C SER A 78 5.57 -16.43 19.53
N VAL A 79 6.20 -17.51 19.04
CA VAL A 79 6.54 -17.69 17.63
C VAL A 79 5.31 -17.50 16.73
N GLY A 80 4.14 -17.96 17.20
CA GLY A 80 2.88 -17.80 16.49
C GLY A 80 2.42 -16.34 16.40
N LEU A 81 2.62 -15.54 17.46
CA LEU A 81 2.31 -14.11 17.46
C LEU A 81 3.22 -13.35 16.48
N VAL A 82 4.51 -13.68 16.45
CA VAL A 82 5.46 -13.07 15.51
C VAL A 82 5.09 -13.44 14.07
N ALA A 83 4.76 -14.70 13.80
CA ALA A 83 4.30 -15.12 12.48
C ALA A 83 2.99 -14.42 12.07
N ALA A 84 2.03 -14.32 12.99
CA ALA A 84 0.76 -13.62 12.76
C ALA A 84 0.97 -12.13 12.45
N GLU A 85 1.85 -11.44 13.18
CA GLU A 85 2.20 -10.04 12.92
C GLU A 85 2.75 -9.87 11.50
N MET A 86 3.65 -10.74 11.05
CA MET A 86 4.23 -10.66 9.71
C MET A 86 3.18 -10.84 8.62
N VAL A 87 2.26 -11.81 8.80
CA VAL A 87 1.17 -12.05 7.85
C VAL A 87 0.21 -10.86 7.82
N LEU A 88 -0.17 -10.31 8.98
CA LEU A 88 -1.05 -9.16 9.09
C LEU A 88 -0.43 -7.91 8.44
N LEU A 89 0.86 -7.66 8.68
CA LEU A 89 1.61 -6.55 8.06
C LEU A 89 1.68 -6.69 6.55
N GLY A 90 2.03 -7.88 6.03
CA GLY A 90 2.11 -8.13 4.60
C GLY A 90 0.75 -8.04 3.91
N ALA A 91 -0.28 -8.68 4.47
CA ALA A 91 -1.63 -8.68 3.92
C ALA A 91 -2.28 -7.30 3.95
N SER A 92 -2.08 -6.53 5.02
CA SER A 92 -2.63 -5.17 5.11
C SER A 92 -2.03 -4.23 4.07
N ALA A 93 -0.74 -4.38 3.71
CA ALA A 93 -0.14 -3.56 2.66
C ALA A 93 -0.92 -3.68 1.35
N LEU A 94 -1.30 -4.90 0.95
CA LEU A 94 -2.02 -5.17 -0.29
C LEU A 94 -3.34 -4.44 -0.43
N LEU A 95 -4.09 -4.42 0.67
CA LEU A 95 -5.41 -3.78 0.71
C LEU A 95 -5.33 -2.27 0.46
N VAL A 96 -4.18 -1.63 0.68
CA VAL A 96 -3.97 -0.20 0.40
C VAL A 96 -3.51 0.04 -1.02
N ILE A 97 -2.71 -0.86 -1.59
CA ILE A 97 -2.06 -0.60 -2.87
C ILE A 97 -3.01 -0.91 -4.02
N GLU A 98 -3.78 -1.99 -3.98
CA GLU A 98 -4.73 -2.32 -5.05
C GLU A 98 -5.71 -1.16 -5.39
N PRO A 99 -6.39 -0.51 -4.41
CA PRO A 99 -7.25 0.63 -4.73
C PRO A 99 -6.45 1.83 -5.25
N LEU A 100 -5.18 1.97 -4.83
CA LEU A 100 -4.28 3.03 -5.31
C LEU A 100 -3.93 2.85 -6.79
N ILE A 101 -3.65 1.62 -7.22
CA ILE A 101 -3.39 1.29 -8.62
C ILE A 101 -4.64 1.49 -9.45
N LYS A 102 -5.80 1.03 -8.97
CA LYS A 102 -7.06 1.22 -9.68
C LYS A 102 -7.42 2.70 -9.81
N LEU A 103 -7.19 3.50 -8.78
CA LEU A 103 -7.44 4.93 -8.80
C LEU A 103 -6.46 5.65 -9.73
N SER A 104 -5.17 5.30 -9.67
CA SER A 104 -4.18 5.89 -10.57
C SER A 104 -4.47 5.55 -12.02
N ARG A 105 -4.79 4.29 -12.33
CA ARG A 105 -5.19 3.87 -13.67
C ARG A 105 -6.40 4.66 -14.18
N LYS A 106 -7.46 4.76 -13.38
CA LYS A 106 -8.65 5.55 -13.74
C LYS A 106 -8.30 7.01 -13.98
N LEU A 107 -7.45 7.60 -13.13
CA LEU A 107 -7.02 8.99 -13.28
C LEU A 107 -6.23 9.19 -14.60
N LEU A 108 -5.32 8.27 -14.93
CA LEU A 108 -4.59 8.30 -16.19
C LEU A 108 -5.52 8.09 -17.41
N GLU A 109 -6.57 7.28 -17.28
CA GLU A 109 -7.56 7.04 -18.34
C GLU A 109 -8.48 8.26 -18.57
N THR A 110 -8.78 9.04 -17.52
CA THR A 110 -9.63 10.24 -17.62
C THR A 110 -8.97 11.42 -18.33
N VAL A 111 -7.64 11.44 -18.40
CA VAL A 111 -6.90 12.52 -19.04
C VAL A 111 -7.04 12.42 -20.56
N PRO A 112 -7.64 13.42 -21.25
CA PRO A 112 -7.65 13.46 -22.71
C PRO A 112 -6.19 13.53 -23.18
N TYR A 113 -5.78 12.56 -23.98
CA TYR A 113 -4.47 12.59 -24.61
C TYR A 113 -4.65 13.27 -25.96
N ASP A 114 -4.33 14.56 -26.02
CA ASP A 114 -4.35 15.38 -27.24
C ASP A 114 -3.13 15.12 -28.15
N GLY A 115 -2.46 13.97 -27.99
CA GLY A 115 -1.38 13.59 -28.88
C GLY A 115 -1.90 13.28 -30.29
N PRO A 116 -1.08 13.51 -31.33
CA PRO A 116 -1.47 13.22 -32.70
C PRO A 116 -1.85 11.74 -32.84
N VAL A 117 -3.05 11.48 -33.35
CA VAL A 117 -3.49 10.12 -33.66
C VAL A 117 -2.62 9.62 -34.81
N ALA A 118 -1.73 8.67 -34.51
CA ALA A 118 -0.93 8.04 -35.55
C ALA A 118 -1.86 7.22 -36.44
N HIS A 119 -1.80 7.45 -37.75
CA HIS A 119 -2.51 6.65 -38.75
C HIS A 119 -1.53 5.67 -39.40
N ASP A 120 -2.00 4.44 -39.63
CA ASP A 120 -1.35 3.46 -40.50
C ASP A 120 -1.31 3.99 -41.94
N GLU A 121 -0.48 3.41 -42.82
CA GLU A 121 -0.37 3.77 -44.25
C GLU A 121 -1.71 3.74 -44.99
N ARG A 122 -2.69 3.01 -44.43
CA ARG A 122 -4.06 2.90 -44.94
C ARG A 122 -5.04 3.92 -44.34
N GLY A 123 -4.55 4.94 -43.65
CA GLY A 123 -5.37 5.95 -42.98
C GLY A 123 -6.16 5.43 -41.76
N ARG A 124 -5.93 4.19 -41.33
CA ARG A 124 -6.59 3.62 -40.15
C ARG A 124 -5.91 4.13 -38.88
N PRO A 125 -6.65 4.57 -37.85
CA PRO A 125 -6.04 4.96 -36.59
C PRO A 125 -5.31 3.74 -36.00
N LEU A 126 -4.01 3.89 -35.73
CA LEU A 126 -3.22 2.84 -35.10
C LEU A 126 -3.80 2.56 -33.71
N PRO A 127 -3.88 1.29 -33.28
CA PRO A 127 -4.34 0.96 -31.94
C PRO A 127 -3.47 1.69 -30.93
N ARG A 128 -4.11 2.60 -30.18
CA ARG A 128 -3.45 3.43 -29.15
C ARG A 128 -2.69 2.50 -28.22
N ARG A 129 -1.36 2.62 -28.19
CA ARG A 129 -0.51 1.79 -27.35
C ARG A 129 -0.87 2.05 -25.89
N ASP A 130 -1.46 1.05 -25.25
CA ASP A 130 -1.98 1.13 -23.88
C ASP A 130 -0.83 1.04 -22.88
N TYR A 131 0.03 2.07 -22.86
CA TYR A 131 1.14 2.18 -21.90
C TYR A 131 0.63 2.14 -20.46
N VAL A 132 -0.54 2.73 -20.20
CA VAL A 132 -1.19 2.75 -18.89
C VAL A 132 -1.59 1.34 -18.47
N GLY A 133 -2.20 0.56 -19.36
CA GLY A 133 -2.58 -0.83 -19.09
C GLY A 133 -1.39 -1.79 -18.98
N ILE A 134 -0.29 -1.52 -19.69
CA ILE A 134 0.97 -2.28 -19.51
C ILE A 134 1.57 -2.00 -18.13
N VAL A 135 1.71 -0.73 -17.76
CA VAL A 135 2.24 -0.34 -16.44
C VAL A 135 1.35 -0.88 -15.32
N GLY A 136 0.03 -0.78 -15.45
CA GLY A 136 -0.93 -1.34 -14.49
C GLY A 136 -0.75 -2.84 -14.29
N ARG A 137 -0.66 -3.62 -15.38
CA ARG A 137 -0.42 -5.08 -15.30
C ARG A 137 0.91 -5.43 -14.66
N LEU A 138 1.98 -4.70 -15.01
CA LEU A 138 3.30 -4.91 -14.42
C LEU A 138 3.28 -4.66 -12.91
N MET A 139 2.56 -3.63 -12.47
CA MET A 139 2.40 -3.32 -11.07
C MET A 139 1.59 -4.40 -10.33
N ASP A 140 0.48 -4.86 -10.91
CA ASP A 140 -0.32 -5.94 -10.33
C ASP A 140 0.49 -7.24 -10.16
N ILE A 141 1.28 -7.62 -11.17
CA ILE A 141 2.18 -8.77 -11.11
C ILE A 141 3.26 -8.57 -10.04
N GLY A 142 3.89 -7.39 -10.00
CA GLY A 142 4.93 -7.09 -9.03
C GLY A 142 4.41 -7.09 -7.59
N LEU A 143 3.18 -6.62 -7.38
CA LEU A 143 2.51 -6.73 -6.09
C LEU A 143 2.28 -8.18 -5.71
N LEU A 144 1.66 -8.96 -6.60
CA LEU A 144 1.40 -10.38 -6.37
C LEU A 144 2.68 -11.13 -6.00
N ALA A 145 3.78 -10.88 -6.71
CA ALA A 145 5.08 -11.44 -6.39
C ALA A 145 5.57 -11.05 -4.98
N SER A 146 5.43 -9.78 -4.59
CA SER A 146 5.77 -9.30 -3.24
C SER A 146 4.95 -9.99 -2.14
N VAL A 147 3.67 -10.29 -2.41
CA VAL A 147 2.81 -11.07 -1.49
C VAL A 147 3.33 -12.47 -1.30
N VAL A 148 3.59 -13.16 -2.41
CA VAL A 148 4.02 -14.56 -2.39
C VAL A 148 5.32 -14.68 -1.61
N ILE A 149 6.26 -13.75 -1.82
CA ILE A 149 7.51 -13.67 -1.06
C ILE A 149 7.24 -13.43 0.43
N SER A 150 6.31 -12.52 0.76
CA SER A 150 5.95 -12.20 2.15
C SER A 150 5.30 -13.38 2.87
N ILE A 151 4.36 -14.09 2.24
CA ILE A 151 3.72 -15.29 2.79
C ILE A 151 4.76 -16.40 2.97
N TYR A 152 5.59 -16.64 1.96
CA TYR A 152 6.67 -17.63 2.04
C TYR A 152 7.66 -17.31 3.17
N SER A 153 8.02 -16.04 3.34
CA SER A 153 8.83 -15.57 4.47
C SER A 153 8.15 -15.83 5.82
N ALA A 154 6.83 -15.65 5.91
CA ALA A 154 6.06 -15.90 7.12
C ALA A 154 6.03 -17.38 7.50
N THR A 155 5.82 -18.29 6.54
CA THR A 155 5.78 -19.75 6.82
C THR A 155 7.11 -20.29 7.34
N GLN A 156 8.23 -19.69 6.95
CA GLN A 156 9.56 -20.08 7.41
C GLN A 156 9.93 -19.53 8.79
N THR A 157 9.11 -18.64 9.37
CA THR A 157 9.43 -17.93 10.62
C THR A 157 9.63 -18.90 11.79
N SER A 158 8.84 -19.97 11.88
CA SER A 158 8.99 -20.99 12.93
C SER A 158 10.34 -21.72 12.88
N SER A 159 10.84 -21.95 11.67
CA SER A 159 12.13 -22.62 11.44
C SER A 159 13.32 -21.71 11.69
N ALA A 160 13.15 -20.39 11.54
CA ALA A 160 14.21 -19.41 11.78
C ALA A 160 14.57 -19.24 13.26
N PHE A 161 13.65 -19.54 14.19
CA PHE A 161 13.98 -19.57 15.62
C PHE A 161 14.95 -20.69 15.98
N LYS A 162 15.02 -21.76 15.17
CA LYS A 162 15.89 -22.91 15.42
C LYS A 162 17.21 -22.84 14.65
N ASN A 163 17.25 -22.16 13.50
CA ASN A 163 18.39 -22.15 12.60
C ASN A 163 18.77 -20.72 12.17
N PRO A 164 20.00 -20.25 12.46
CA PRO A 164 20.45 -18.90 12.10
C PRO A 164 20.47 -18.64 10.58
N ASP A 165 20.83 -19.65 9.78
CA ASP A 165 20.89 -19.51 8.32
C ASP A 165 19.52 -19.23 7.71
N LYS A 166 18.47 -19.86 8.26
CA LYS A 166 17.09 -19.60 7.85
C LYS A 166 16.63 -18.20 8.26
N ALA A 167 17.10 -17.69 9.39
CA ALA A 167 16.82 -16.32 9.81
C ALA A 167 17.42 -15.29 8.84
N ASN A 168 18.67 -15.52 8.39
CA ASN A 168 19.30 -14.68 7.37
C ASN A 168 18.56 -14.73 6.03
N LEU A 169 18.15 -15.92 5.59
CA LEU A 169 17.34 -16.09 4.37
C LEU A 169 16.02 -15.31 4.46
N ILE A 170 15.32 -15.39 5.60
CA ILE A 170 14.09 -14.63 5.84
C ILE A 170 14.34 -13.13 5.78
N ALA A 171 15.42 -12.64 6.39
CA ALA A 171 15.79 -11.24 6.33
C ALA A 171 16.05 -10.78 4.89
N SER A 172 16.81 -11.55 4.11
CA SER A 172 17.08 -11.27 2.69
C SER A 172 15.81 -11.29 1.84
N LEU A 173 14.91 -12.26 2.04
CA LEU A 173 13.63 -12.34 1.34
C LEU A 173 12.77 -11.09 1.61
N ARG A 174 12.71 -10.64 2.87
CA ARG A 174 11.96 -9.44 3.27
C ARG A 174 12.57 -8.17 2.69
N GLN A 175 13.89 -8.07 2.69
CA GLN A 175 14.59 -6.97 2.04
C GLN A 175 14.30 -6.96 0.53
N GLY A 176 14.32 -8.12 -0.12
CA GLY A 176 13.97 -8.28 -1.53
C GLY A 176 12.54 -7.83 -1.83
N SER A 177 11.54 -8.29 -1.07
CA SER A 177 10.14 -7.88 -1.25
C SER A 177 9.94 -6.39 -1.02
N ALA A 178 10.64 -5.81 -0.04
CA ALA A 178 10.60 -4.38 0.25
C ALA A 178 11.20 -3.55 -0.90
N ILE A 179 12.31 -3.98 -1.50
CA ILE A 179 12.93 -3.33 -2.66
C ILE A 179 12.00 -3.37 -3.87
N ILE A 180 11.44 -4.56 -4.20
CA ILE A 180 10.50 -4.71 -5.32
C ILE A 180 9.33 -3.74 -5.14
N PHE A 181 8.77 -3.71 -3.93
CA PHE A 181 7.67 -2.83 -3.62
C PHE A 181 8.06 -1.34 -3.74
N LEU A 182 9.25 -0.96 -3.27
CA LEU A 182 9.78 0.39 -3.42
C LEU A 182 9.93 0.79 -4.89
N VAL A 183 10.38 -0.13 -5.76
CA VAL A 183 10.51 0.12 -7.20
C VAL A 183 9.14 0.28 -7.86
N ILE A 184 8.12 -0.44 -7.42
CA ILE A 184 6.76 -0.30 -7.95
C ILE A 184 6.19 1.08 -7.59
N VAL A 185 6.23 1.45 -6.30
CA VAL A 185 5.77 2.77 -5.84
C VAL A 185 6.63 3.90 -6.44
N SER A 186 7.95 3.66 -6.54
CA SER A 186 8.88 4.11 -7.58
C SER A 186 8.28 4.75 -8.82
N ILE A 187 7.86 3.83 -9.68
CA ILE A 187 7.36 4.08 -11.01
C ILE A 187 6.03 4.84 -10.96
N VAL A 188 5.14 4.52 -10.00
CA VAL A 188 3.83 5.18 -9.88
C VAL A 188 3.95 6.67 -9.61
N VAL A 189 4.75 7.06 -8.61
CA VAL A 189 4.90 8.49 -8.25
C VAL A 189 5.60 9.24 -9.38
N ILE A 190 6.60 8.62 -10.04
CA ILE A 190 7.28 9.26 -11.17
C ILE A 190 6.32 9.46 -12.34
N ALA A 191 5.54 8.44 -12.70
CA ALA A 191 4.54 8.53 -13.76
C ALA A 191 3.53 9.64 -13.43
N LEU A 192 2.92 9.59 -12.24
CA LEU A 192 1.95 10.60 -11.81
C LEU A 192 2.56 12.01 -11.72
N GLY A 193 3.78 12.15 -11.22
CA GLY A 193 4.49 13.43 -11.13
C GLY A 193 4.80 13.99 -12.52
N TYR A 194 5.26 13.15 -13.44
CA TYR A 194 5.45 13.53 -14.84
C TYR A 194 4.15 14.02 -15.47
N TYR A 195 3.04 13.31 -15.28
CA TYR A 195 1.73 13.76 -15.75
C TYR A 195 1.30 15.08 -15.13
N HIS A 196 1.52 15.26 -13.82
CA HIS A 196 1.16 16.51 -13.13
C HIS A 196 1.95 17.72 -13.63
N LEU A 197 3.22 17.52 -14.00
CA LEU A 197 4.07 18.59 -14.56
C LEU A 197 3.70 18.93 -16.01
N GLN A 198 3.32 17.93 -16.80
CA GLN A 198 3.03 18.11 -18.24
C GLN A 198 1.61 18.63 -18.51
N GLN A 199 0.64 18.19 -17.71
CA GLN A 199 -0.76 18.56 -17.90
C GLN A 199 -1.09 19.74 -17.00
N LYS A 200 -1.55 20.86 -17.57
CA LYS A 200 -2.17 21.98 -16.83
C LYS A 200 -3.52 21.53 -16.25
N ILE A 201 -3.50 20.59 -15.31
CA ILE A 201 -4.71 20.09 -14.67
C ILE A 201 -5.34 21.26 -13.90
N PRO A 202 -6.60 21.63 -14.18
CA PRO A 202 -7.21 22.86 -13.67
C PRO A 202 -7.37 22.81 -12.15
N GLN A 203 -6.55 23.56 -11.37
CA GLN A 203 -6.30 23.67 -9.90
C GLN A 203 -7.34 23.19 -8.85
N ARG A 204 -8.59 22.92 -9.21
CA ARG A 204 -9.60 22.31 -8.33
C ARG A 204 -9.34 20.86 -7.87
N PRO A 205 -8.35 20.05 -8.34
CA PRO A 205 -8.06 18.73 -7.82
C PRO A 205 -6.76 18.82 -7.01
N THR A 206 -6.54 19.88 -6.23
CA THR A 206 -5.44 19.92 -5.26
C THR A 206 -5.57 18.77 -4.23
N ILE A 207 -6.80 18.24 -4.07
CA ILE A 207 -7.13 16.99 -3.38
C ILE A 207 -6.56 15.73 -4.09
N SER A 208 -6.25 15.79 -5.39
CA SER A 208 -5.63 14.70 -6.17
C SER A 208 -4.14 14.47 -5.90
N SER A 209 -3.49 15.35 -5.13
CA SER A 209 -2.12 15.13 -4.64
C SER A 209 -2.06 14.17 -3.44
N SER A 210 -3.21 13.87 -2.80
CA SER A 210 -3.28 12.99 -1.63
C SER A 210 -2.81 11.54 -1.86
N PRO A 211 -3.04 10.87 -3.02
CA PRO A 211 -2.52 9.53 -3.27
C PRO A 211 -1.00 9.53 -3.53
N LEU A 212 -0.48 10.63 -4.09
CA LEU A 212 0.95 10.87 -4.31
C LEU A 212 1.69 11.06 -2.99
N ALA A 213 1.14 11.88 -2.09
CA ALA A 213 1.66 12.04 -0.74
C ALA A 213 1.63 10.70 0.02
N SER A 214 0.52 9.95 -0.08
CA SER A 214 0.36 8.60 0.48
C SER A 214 1.44 7.62 -0.01
N CYS A 215 1.69 7.55 -1.33
CA CYS A 215 2.76 6.75 -1.93
C CYS A 215 4.15 7.17 -1.42
N PHE A 216 4.42 8.47 -1.33
CA PHE A 216 5.69 9.00 -0.85
C PHE A 216 5.94 8.60 0.61
N TRP A 217 4.92 8.75 1.45
CA TRP A 217 4.95 8.32 2.84
C TRP A 217 5.17 6.80 2.99
N LEU A 218 4.61 5.97 2.10
CA LEU A 218 4.91 4.55 2.06
C LEU A 218 6.39 4.26 1.72
N ARG A 219 7.01 5.04 0.83
CA ARG A 219 8.45 4.92 0.56
C ARG A 219 9.29 5.29 1.77
N VAL A 220 8.93 6.37 2.47
CA VAL A 220 9.62 6.80 3.69
C VAL A 220 9.58 5.66 4.73
N ARG A 221 8.45 4.96 4.87
CA ARG A 221 8.32 3.78 5.75
C ARG A 221 9.31 2.66 5.38
N ILE A 222 9.43 2.33 4.10
CA ILE A 222 10.27 1.21 3.66
C ILE A 222 11.74 1.54 3.80
N VAL A 223 12.13 2.76 3.43
CA VAL A 223 13.51 3.24 3.57
C VAL A 223 13.87 3.36 5.06
N SER A 224 12.96 3.85 5.90
CA SER A 224 13.22 3.94 7.34
C SER A 224 13.36 2.57 7.98
N GLN A 225 12.51 1.60 7.64
CA GLN A 225 12.66 0.21 8.10
C GLN A 225 13.98 -0.41 7.65
N LEU A 226 14.37 -0.24 6.38
CA LEU A 226 15.65 -0.75 5.88
C LEU A 226 16.84 -0.11 6.62
N ARG A 227 16.75 1.18 6.95
CA ARG A 227 17.82 1.93 7.63
C ARG A 227 17.93 1.59 9.11
N THR A 228 16.81 1.36 9.80
CA THR A 228 16.79 0.97 11.22
C THR A 228 17.31 -0.45 11.44
N THR A 229 17.08 -1.35 10.49
CA THR A 229 17.65 -2.71 10.54
C THR A 229 19.18 -2.69 10.37
N ALA A 230 19.74 -1.63 9.78
CA ALA A 230 21.15 -1.56 9.41
C ALA A 230 22.06 -0.81 10.39
N ARG A 231 21.55 0.06 11.27
CA ARG A 231 22.42 0.95 12.07
C ARG A 231 22.36 0.79 13.58
N GLU A 232 21.22 0.94 14.27
CA GLU A 232 21.21 0.93 15.74
C GLU A 232 19.82 0.60 16.34
N PRO A 233 19.76 0.10 17.59
CA PRO A 233 18.52 -0.17 18.31
C PRO A 233 17.85 1.13 18.81
N ALA A 234 17.34 1.95 17.89
CA ALA A 234 16.65 3.20 18.24
C ALA A 234 15.25 2.93 18.84
N THR A 235 15.12 3.19 20.13
CA THR A 235 13.90 3.00 20.95
C THR A 235 12.79 4.03 20.70
N SER A 236 13.01 5.06 19.88
CA SER A 236 12.04 6.18 19.71
C SER A 236 11.40 6.30 18.33
N LEU A 237 11.87 5.56 17.31
CA LEU A 237 11.46 5.85 15.92
C LEU A 237 10.18 5.12 15.46
N HIS A 238 9.73 4.10 16.18
CA HIS A 238 8.63 3.24 15.70
C HIS A 238 7.25 3.90 15.77
N SER A 239 7.03 4.83 16.70
CA SER A 239 5.77 5.58 16.82
C SER A 239 5.54 6.51 15.61
N GLY A 240 6.60 7.10 15.04
CA GLY A 240 6.50 7.94 13.85
C GLY A 240 6.17 7.17 12.57
N LEU A 241 6.36 5.84 12.54
CA LEU A 241 6.20 5.02 11.33
C LEU A 241 4.74 4.69 10.98
N ALA A 242 3.82 4.78 11.93
CA ALA A 242 2.42 4.40 11.75
C ALA A 242 1.50 5.57 11.35
N LEU A 243 1.91 6.81 11.66
CA LEU A 243 1.22 8.04 11.25
C LEU A 243 0.91 8.11 9.76
N PRO A 244 1.83 7.77 8.84
CA PRO A 244 1.55 7.94 7.44
C PRO A 244 0.43 7.01 6.98
N GLU A 245 0.38 5.78 7.48
CA GLU A 245 -0.66 4.80 7.15
C GLU A 245 -2.03 5.22 7.65
N LEU A 246 -2.07 5.81 8.85
CA LEU A 246 -3.28 6.39 9.41
C LEU A 246 -3.77 7.55 8.53
N LEU A 247 -2.86 8.42 8.08
CA LEU A 247 -3.17 9.51 7.17
C LEU A 247 -3.66 8.99 5.81
N VAL A 248 -3.04 7.94 5.26
CA VAL A 248 -3.50 7.29 4.03
C VAL A 248 -4.93 6.78 4.19
N ALA A 249 -5.23 6.05 5.26
CA ALA A 249 -6.56 5.53 5.53
C ALA A 249 -7.58 6.67 5.70
N ALA A 250 -7.23 7.70 6.48
CA ALA A 250 -8.07 8.88 6.68
C ALA A 250 -8.35 9.62 5.37
N MET A 251 -7.35 9.74 4.49
CA MET A 251 -7.50 10.32 3.16
C MET A 251 -8.44 9.48 2.29
N TYR A 252 -8.32 8.15 2.28
CA TYR A 252 -9.27 7.29 1.55
C TYR A 252 -10.71 7.50 2.03
N PHE A 253 -10.93 7.69 3.33
CA PHE A 253 -12.25 7.98 3.86
C PHE A 253 -12.71 9.42 3.65
N SER A 254 -11.84 10.38 3.38
CA SER A 254 -12.25 11.75 3.06
C SER A 254 -12.62 11.91 1.58
N LEU A 255 -11.91 11.22 0.67
CA LEU A 255 -12.12 11.31 -0.77
C LEU A 255 -13.49 10.76 -1.19
N ASN A 256 -14.29 11.59 -1.89
CA ASN A 256 -15.49 11.11 -2.56
C ASN A 256 -15.15 10.79 -4.02
N ILE A 257 -14.96 9.51 -4.32
CA ILE A 257 -14.55 9.03 -5.66
C ILE A 257 -15.55 9.47 -6.74
N ASN A 258 -16.84 9.54 -6.42
CA ASN A 258 -17.89 9.92 -7.37
C ASN A 258 -17.75 11.39 -7.81
N THR A 259 -17.20 12.24 -6.94
CA THR A 259 -16.90 13.65 -7.31
C THR A 259 -15.61 13.79 -8.12
N LEU A 260 -14.67 12.85 -7.99
CA LEU A 260 -13.37 12.90 -8.66
C LEU A 260 -13.46 12.41 -10.10
N ILE A 261 -14.29 11.41 -10.35
CA ILE A 261 -14.45 10.79 -11.66
C ILE A 261 -15.95 10.84 -11.97
N PRO A 262 -16.44 11.93 -12.60
CA PRO A 262 -17.83 11.97 -13.04
C PRO A 262 -18.06 10.79 -13.97
N GLU A 263 -19.17 10.08 -13.78
CA GLU A 263 -19.54 9.00 -14.70
C GLU A 263 -19.60 9.58 -16.11
N LYS A 264 -18.97 8.87 -17.05
CA LYS A 264 -19.04 9.25 -18.45
C LYS A 264 -20.54 9.32 -18.79
N PRO A 265 -21.05 10.46 -19.30
CA PRO A 265 -22.48 10.57 -19.59
C PRO A 265 -22.84 9.37 -20.45
N GLN A 266 -23.80 8.56 -19.99
CA GLN A 266 -24.24 7.40 -20.73
C GLN A 266 -24.60 7.91 -22.11
N GLN A 267 -23.78 7.57 -23.12
CA GLN A 267 -24.08 7.93 -24.49
C GLN A 267 -25.41 7.26 -24.76
N HIS A 268 -26.47 8.07 -24.84
CA HIS A 268 -27.80 7.63 -25.15
C HIS A 268 -27.67 7.01 -26.54
N VAL A 269 -27.56 5.68 -26.60
CA VAL A 269 -27.52 4.97 -27.86
C VAL A 269 -28.91 5.18 -28.44
N PRO A 270 -29.06 5.95 -29.54
CA PRO A 270 -30.36 6.14 -30.12
C PRO A 270 -30.88 4.75 -30.51
N MET A 271 -32.01 4.35 -29.94
CA MET A 271 -32.73 3.14 -30.34
C MET A 271 -33.35 3.39 -31.72
N GLN A 272 -32.50 3.52 -32.74
CA GLN A 272 -32.93 3.94 -34.07
C GLN A 272 -33.19 2.77 -35.02
N ASN A 273 -32.93 1.52 -34.66
CA ASN A 273 -33.19 0.37 -35.54
C ASN A 273 -33.66 -0.86 -34.74
N LEU A 274 -34.94 -0.85 -34.34
CA LEU A 274 -35.74 -2.05 -34.09
C LEU A 274 -37.03 -1.85 -34.89
N ALA A 275 -36.91 -1.97 -36.22
CA ALA A 275 -38.01 -2.04 -37.16
C ALA A 275 -37.78 -3.26 -38.06
#